data_AF-A0A4Y2GP43-F1
#
_entry.id   AF-A0A4Y2GP43-F1
#
_cell.length_a   1.000
_cell.length_b   1.000
_cell.length_c   1.000
_cell.angle_alpha   90.00
_cell.angle_beta   90.00
_cell.angle_gamma   90.00
#
_symmetry.space_group_name_H-M   'P 1'
#
loop_
_entity.id
_entity.type
_entity.pdbx_description
1 polymer ?
#
loop_
_entity_poly.entity_id
_entity_poly.type
_entity_poly.pdbx_seq_one_letter_code
_entity_poly.pdbx_strand_id
1 'polypeptide(L)'
;MEIDYRQDGTIFLHSESYIKRILKRFNLDGSNPYTIPADPGTILSSDSNPLPEGTTIPYREAIGSLMFLAITTRPDIAFAVNVVSRFQSNPGHKCIGML
;
A
#
# COMPACT_ATOMS: atom_id res chain seq x y z
N MET A 1 -7.88 -10.46 7.47
CA MET A 1 -8.38 -11.06 6.23
C MET A 1 -9.25 -12.18 6.72
N GLU A 2 -10.55 -11.98 6.62
CA GLU A 2 -11.55 -12.89 7.16
C GLU A 2 -12.28 -13.54 5.98
N ILE A 3 -12.47 -14.85 6.06
CA ILE A 3 -13.14 -15.64 5.02
C ILE A 3 -14.48 -16.05 5.58
N ASP A 4 -15.56 -15.66 4.90
CA ASP A 4 -16.93 -16.05 5.21
C ASP A 4 -17.39 -17.11 4.21
N TYR A 5 -17.75 -18.28 4.74
CA TYR A 5 -18.24 -19.41 3.95
C TYR A 5 -19.76 -19.43 4.06
N ARG A 6 -20.45 -19.13 2.97
CA ARG A 6 -21.91 -19.07 2.95
C ARG A 6 -22.51 -20.44 2.63
N GLN A 7 -23.73 -20.66 3.10
CA GLN A 7 -24.47 -21.92 2.89
C GLN A 7 -24.78 -22.21 1.42
N ASP A 8 -24.74 -21.19 0.56
CA ASP A 8 -24.91 -21.30 -0.90
C ASP A 8 -23.62 -21.75 -1.63
N GLY A 9 -22.53 -22.01 -0.90
CA GLY A 9 -21.23 -22.40 -1.44
C GLY A 9 -20.37 -21.24 -1.92
N THR A 10 -20.81 -19.99 -1.75
CA THR A 10 -19.99 -18.81 -2.06
C THR A 10 -18.99 -18.50 -0.95
N ILE A 11 -17.86 -17.92 -1.34
CA ILE A 11 -16.79 -17.50 -0.43
C ILE A 11 -16.69 -15.97 -0.50
N PHE A 12 -16.87 -15.30 0.64
CA PHE A 12 -16.67 -13.87 0.77
C PHE A 12 -15.36 -13.58 1.50
N LEU A 13 -14.58 -12.64 0.95
CA LEU A 13 -13.28 -12.26 1.49
C LEU A 13 -13.34 -10.82 2.00
N HIS A 14 -13.27 -10.66 3.32
CA HIS A 14 -13.27 -9.37 3.97
C HIS A 14 -11.83 -8.84 4.07
N SER A 15 -11.47 -7.99 3.12
CA SER A 15 -10.14 -7.35 3.03
C SER A 15 -10.00 -6.15 3.97
N GLU A 16 -11.10 -5.53 4.36
CA GLU A 16 -11.12 -4.26 5.11
C GLU A 16 -10.37 -4.33 6.45
N SER A 17 -10.61 -5.37 7.26
CA SER A 17 -9.90 -5.57 8.54
C SER A 17 -8.39 -5.71 8.34
N TYR A 18 -7.96 -6.31 7.21
CA TYR A 18 -6.55 -6.44 6.89
C TYR A 18 -5.92 -5.11 6.46
N ILE A 19 -6.62 -4.35 5.62
CA ILE A 19 -6.20 -3.01 5.19
C ILE A 19 -6.05 -2.08 6.40
N LYS A 20 -7.05 -2.03 7.29
CA LYS A 20 -6.99 -1.24 8.54
C LYS A 20 -5.81 -1.63 9.42
N ARG A 21 -5.49 -2.93 9.50
CA ARG A 21 -4.33 -3.43 10.25
C ARG A 21 -3.01 -3.00 9.63
N ILE A 22 -2.90 -3.05 8.29
CA ILE A 22 -1.72 -2.56 7.56
C ILE A 22 -1.54 -1.07 7.78
N LEU A 23 -2.58 -0.26 7.62
CA LEU A 23 -2.52 1.19 7.80
C LEU A 23 -2.03 1.55 9.21
N LYS A 24 -2.61 0.95 10.25
CA LYS A 24 -2.15 1.17 11.63
C LYS A 24 -0.71 0.71 11.86
N ARG A 25 -0.31 -0.42 11.26
CA ARG A 25 1.04 -0.99 11.44
C ARG A 25 2.13 -0.07 10.90
N PHE A 26 1.87 0.63 9.81
CA PHE A 26 2.83 1.53 9.17
C PHE A 26 2.58 3.02 9.51
N ASN A 27 1.72 3.32 10.49
CA ASN A 27 1.32 4.68 10.89
C ASN A 27 0.73 5.51 9.74
N LEU A 28 -0.08 4.86 8.89
CA LEU A 28 -0.78 5.43 7.74
C LEU A 28 -2.30 5.50 7.97
N ASP A 29 -2.78 5.30 9.20
CA ASP A 29 -4.21 5.31 9.53
C ASP A 29 -4.86 6.71 9.43
N GLY A 30 -4.05 7.77 9.41
CA GLY A 30 -4.48 9.13 9.10
C GLY A 30 -4.34 9.52 7.63
N SER A 31 -3.98 8.59 6.73
CA SER A 31 -3.80 8.91 5.31
C SER A 31 -5.13 9.21 4.63
N ASN A 32 -5.11 10.13 3.65
CA ASN A 32 -6.32 10.48 2.92
C ASN A 32 -6.75 9.30 2.03
N PRO A 33 -8.04 8.90 2.06
CA PRO A 33 -8.54 7.87 1.18
C PRO A 33 -8.51 8.38 -0.27
N TYR A 34 -7.68 7.77 -1.11
CA TYR A 34 -7.66 8.02 -2.54
C TYR A 34 -8.47 6.94 -3.28
N THR A 35 -9.39 7.38 -4.14
CA THR A 35 -10.19 6.49 -4.99
C THR A 35 -9.37 5.93 -6.16
N ILE A 36 -8.29 6.61 -6.53
CA ILE A 36 -7.37 6.23 -7.61
C ILE A 36 -6.03 5.88 -6.96
N PRO A 37 -5.58 4.62 -7.02
CA PRO A 37 -4.36 4.18 -6.34
C PRO A 37 -3.08 4.86 -6.83
N ALA A 38 -3.05 5.31 -8.09
CA ALA A 38 -2.01 6.16 -8.65
C ALA A 38 -2.51 6.85 -9.92
N ASP A 39 -2.21 8.14 -10.08
CA ASP A 39 -2.44 8.85 -11.34
C ASP A 39 -1.47 8.31 -12.40
N PRO A 40 -1.94 7.87 -13.59
CA PRO A 40 -1.07 7.43 -14.69
C PRO A 40 0.03 8.43 -15.08
N GLY A 41 -0.17 9.73 -14.81
CA GLY A 41 0.82 10.79 -15.01
C GLY A 41 1.86 10.93 -13.90
N THR A 42 1.79 10.12 -12.83
CA THR A 42 2.73 10.22 -11.70
C THR A 42 4.11 9.74 -12.12
N ILE A 43 5.00 10.70 -12.37
CA ILE A 43 6.43 10.44 -12.51
C ILE A 43 7.04 10.55 -11.10
N LEU A 44 7.26 9.40 -10.46
CA LEU A 44 8.18 9.34 -9.34
C LEU A 44 9.60 9.42 -9.91
N SER A 45 10.26 10.55 -9.72
CA SER A 45 11.71 10.66 -9.87
C SER A 45 12.35 10.24 -8.55
N SER A 46 13.58 9.73 -8.60
CA SER A 46 14.43 9.63 -7.42
C SER A 46 14.62 11.06 -6.89
N ASP A 47 13.73 11.49 -5.99
CA ASP A 47 13.82 12.80 -5.36
C ASP A 47 15.16 12.86 -4.63
N SER A 48 15.93 13.91 -4.89
CA SER A 48 17.17 14.24 -4.16
C SER A 48 16.92 14.58 -2.68
N ASN A 49 15.65 14.56 -2.25
CA ASN A 49 15.21 14.78 -0.89
C ASN A 49 14.99 13.43 -0.20
N PRO A 50 16.01 12.90 0.51
CA PRO A 50 15.81 11.74 1.37
C PRO A 50 14.74 12.05 2.41
N LEU A 51 14.13 11.00 2.95
CA LEU A 51 13.18 11.15 4.06
C LEU A 51 13.80 11.93 5.22
N PRO A 52 12.98 12.67 5.98
CA PRO A 52 13.42 13.30 7.21
C PRO A 52 14.14 12.27 8.09
N GLU A 53 15.32 12.65 8.63
CA GLU A 53 16.02 11.84 9.62
C GLU A 53 15.06 11.48 10.77
N GLY A 54 14.92 10.18 11.05
CA GLY A 54 13.95 9.67 12.03
C GLY A 54 12.65 9.11 11.44
N THR A 55 12.46 9.11 10.12
CA THR A 55 11.36 8.37 9.49
C THR A 55 11.64 6.87 9.50
N THR A 56 11.14 6.18 10.52
CA THR A 56 11.37 4.74 10.75
C THR A 56 10.27 3.85 10.15
N ILE A 57 9.60 4.30 9.08
CA ILE A 57 8.60 3.44 8.43
C ILE A 57 9.36 2.30 7.76
N PRO A 58 9.09 1.01 8.08
CA PRO A 58 9.71 -0.13 7.42
C PRO A 58 9.14 -0.26 6.00
N TYR A 59 9.59 0.61 5.10
CA TYR A 59 9.03 0.83 3.77
C TYR A 59 9.01 -0.44 2.92
N ARG A 60 10.05 -1.27 3.01
CA ARG A 60 10.11 -2.58 2.34
C ARG A 60 9.03 -3.54 2.85
N GLU A 61 8.72 -3.51 4.14
CA GLU A 61 7.67 -4.32 4.74
C GLU A 61 6.27 -3.80 4.37
N ALA A 62 6.10 -2.48 4.28
CA ALA A 62 4.87 -1.84 3.79
C ALA A 62 4.58 -2.26 2.34
N ILE A 63 5.58 -2.19 1.46
CA ILE A 63 5.46 -2.67 0.07
C ILE A 63 5.08 -4.15 0.04
N GLY A 64 5.72 -5.00 0.85
CA GLY A 64 5.39 -6.43 0.88
C GLY A 64 3.93 -6.69 1.27
N SER A 65 3.42 -5.94 2.25
CA SER A 65 2.03 -6.03 2.70
C SER A 65 1.04 -5.54 1.63
N LEU A 66 1.38 -4.46 0.93
CA LEU A 66 0.56 -3.94 -0.18
C LEU A 66 0.61 -4.83 -1.42
N MET A 67 1.76 -5.47 -1.70
CA MET A 67 1.89 -6.41 -2.80
C MET A 67 1.05 -7.67 -2.56
N PHE A 68 0.98 -8.14 -1.32
CA PHE A 68 0.06 -9.22 -0.95
C PHE A 68 -1.41 -8.81 -1.18
N LEU A 69 -1.81 -7.59 -0.79
CA LEU A 69 -3.15 -7.05 -1.09
C LEU A 69 -3.42 -7.01 -2.60
N ALA A 70 -2.45 -6.51 -3.37
CA ALA A 70 -2.56 -6.36 -4.81
C ALA A 70 -2.82 -7.69 -5.53
N ILE A 71 -2.14 -8.75 -5.09
CA ILE A 71 -2.25 -10.09 -5.70
C ILE A 71 -3.53 -10.81 -5.26
N THR A 72 -3.97 -10.63 -4.02
CA THR A 72 -5.05 -11.45 -3.44
C THR A 72 -6.45 -10.87 -3.62
N THR A 73 -6.63 -9.56 -3.43
CA THR A 73 -7.97 -8.95 -3.28
C THR A 73 -8.14 -7.59 -3.93
N ARG A 74 -7.06 -6.88 -4.20
CA ARG A 74 -7.08 -5.49 -4.71
C ARG A 74 -6.17 -5.32 -5.92
N PRO A 75 -6.46 -5.95 -7.07
CA PRO A 75 -5.62 -5.79 -8.27
C PRO A 75 -5.57 -4.33 -8.76
N ASP A 76 -6.52 -3.49 -8.35
CA ASP A 76 -6.55 -2.06 -8.63
C ASP A 76 -5.31 -1.30 -8.12
N ILE A 77 -4.69 -1.72 -7.01
CA ILE A 77 -3.47 -1.06 -6.49
C ILE A 77 -2.18 -1.58 -7.11
N ALA A 78 -2.23 -2.62 -7.93
CA ALA A 78 -1.02 -3.30 -8.41
C ALA A 78 -0.07 -2.35 -9.15
N PHE A 79 -0.63 -1.39 -9.92
CA PHE A 79 0.17 -0.38 -10.60
C PHE A 79 0.90 0.54 -9.61
N ALA A 80 0.17 1.09 -8.62
CA ALA A 80 0.73 1.95 -7.59
C ALA A 80 1.85 1.23 -6.80
N VAL A 81 1.60 0.00 -6.36
CA VAL A 81 2.58 -0.84 -5.64
C VAL A 81 3.84 -1.09 -6.47
N ASN A 82 3.69 -1.37 -7.76
CA ASN A 82 4.83 -1.56 -8.67
C ASN A 82 5.64 -0.28 -8.91
N VAL A 83 5.02 0.90 -8.83
CA VAL A 83 5.69 2.18 -8.97
C VAL A 83 6.49 2.50 -7.71
N VAL A 84 5.88 2.36 -6.52
CA VAL A 84 6.54 2.67 -5.24
C VAL A 84 7.61 1.63 -4.85
N SER A 85 7.51 0.38 -5.32
CA SER A 85 8.50 -0.68 -5.04
C SER A 85 9.89 -0.39 -5.61
N ARG A 86 9.97 0.40 -6.69
CA ARG A 86 11.23 0.83 -7.32
C ARG A 86 12.09 1.69 -6.40
N PHE A 87 11.48 2.33 -5.41
CA PHE A 87 12.14 3.24 -4.47
C PHE A 87 12.40 2.58 -3.11
N GLN A 88 12.35 1.25 -3.00
CA GLN A 88 12.54 0.55 -1.72
C GLN A 88 13.88 0.80 -1.03
N SER A 89 14.93 1.10 -1.79
CA SER A 89 16.28 1.35 -1.29
C SER A 89 16.50 2.79 -0.83
N ASN A 90 15.75 3.73 -1.40
CA ASN A 90 15.78 5.15 -1.02
C ASN A 90 14.40 5.76 -1.28
N PRO A 91 13.43 5.53 -0.38
CA PRO A 91 12.11 6.09 -0.53
C PRO A 91 12.19 7.61 -0.36
N GLY A 92 11.77 8.37 -1.37
CA GLY A 92 11.63 9.83 -1.26
C GLY A 92 10.31 10.20 -0.60
N HIS A 93 10.12 11.47 -0.25
CA HIS A 93 8.90 11.97 0.39
C HIS A 93 7.62 11.67 -0.42
N LYS A 94 7.69 11.77 -1.76
CA LYS A 94 6.58 11.42 -2.66
C LYS A 94 6.22 9.93 -2.63
N CYS A 95 7.18 9.05 -2.36
CA CYS A 95 6.95 7.61 -2.33
C CYS A 95 6.12 7.19 -1.10
N ILE A 96 6.34 7.85 0.05
CA ILE A 96 5.53 7.62 1.25
C ILE A 96 4.12 8.19 1.10
N GLY A 97 3.97 9.34 0.45
CA GLY A 97 2.64 9.93 0.21
C GLY A 97 1.73 9.10 -0.70
N MET A 98 2.27 8.10 -1.40
CA MET A 98 1.53 7.15 -2.23
C MET A 98 1.19 5.82 -1.51
N LEU A 99 1.66 5.61 -0.27
CA LEU A 99 1.28 4.46 0.57
C LEU A 99 -0.06 4.72 1.27
#